data_AF-A0A7R9TSQ5-F1
#
_entry.id   AF-A0A7R9TSQ5-F1
#
_cell.length_a   1.000
_cell.length_b   1.000
_cell.length_c   1.000
_cell.angle_alpha   90.00
_cell.angle_beta   90.00
_cell.angle_gamma   90.00
#
_symmetry.space_group_name_H-M   'P 1'
#
loop_
_entity.id
_entity.type
_entity.pdbx_description
1 polymer ?
#
loop_
_entity_poly.entity_id
_entity_poly.type
_entity_poly.pdbx_seq_one_letter_code
_entity_poly.pdbx_strand_id
1 'polypeptide(L)'
;RRRAMAARRKFDRGGLRQHMLCGVGDVPVFEPSEEEFAAGPYAYLATIREEGARYGLCRVRPPKSFRVPLALSMKTLRFDTRSQPVNELMKREAYVQTEEEFMKEYEAFLEEKGVARWRRPPAYEAFLE
;
A
#
# COMPACT_ATOMS: atom_id res chain seq x y z
N ARG A 1 34.13 -34.90 25.47
CA ARG A 1 32.93 -35.58 24.91
C ARG A 1 32.08 -34.55 24.18
N ARG A 2 32.06 -34.60 22.83
CA ARG A 2 31.33 -33.67 21.95
C ARG A 2 29.82 -33.91 22.11
N ARG A 3 29.02 -32.85 22.31
CA ARG A 3 27.55 -32.91 22.16
C ARG A 3 27.10 -31.89 21.11
N ALA A 4 26.22 -32.38 20.25
CA ALA A 4 26.01 -31.97 18.89
C ALA A 4 25.18 -30.68 18.74
N MET A 5 25.38 -30.01 17.61
CA MET A 5 24.56 -28.93 17.09
C MET A 5 23.08 -29.31 17.03
N ALA A 6 22.22 -28.49 17.64
CA ALA A 6 20.79 -28.55 17.41
C ALA A 6 20.48 -28.17 15.95
N ALA A 7 19.90 -29.12 15.23
CA ALA A 7 19.47 -28.98 13.85
C ALA A 7 18.51 -27.79 13.69
N ARG A 8 18.85 -26.88 12.77
CA ARG A 8 17.92 -25.88 12.25
C ARG A 8 16.70 -26.62 11.70
N ARG A 9 15.53 -26.38 12.30
CA ARG A 9 14.24 -26.78 11.75
C ARG A 9 14.16 -26.27 10.31
N LYS A 10 14.08 -27.20 9.35
CA LYS A 10 13.70 -26.90 7.97
C LYS A 10 12.28 -26.34 8.03
N PHE A 11 12.11 -25.11 7.54
CA PHE A 11 10.77 -24.54 7.36
C PHE A 11 10.20 -25.18 6.10
N ASP A 12 9.34 -26.17 6.28
CA ASP A 12 8.63 -26.83 5.19
C ASP A 12 7.82 -25.79 4.42
N ARG A 13 8.13 -25.63 3.13
CA ARG A 13 7.23 -24.99 2.15
C ARG A 13 6.22 -26.03 1.67
N GLY A 14 5.52 -26.66 2.61
CA GLY A 14 4.29 -27.40 2.35
C GLY A 14 3.19 -26.40 2.03
N GLY A 15 2.47 -26.63 0.92
CA GLY A 15 1.55 -25.69 0.30
C GLY A 15 0.67 -24.91 1.28
N LEU A 16 0.88 -23.59 1.34
CA LEU A 16 -0.09 -22.70 1.94
C LEU A 16 -1.30 -22.64 1.02
N ARG A 17 -2.35 -23.32 1.49
CA ARG A 17 -3.74 -23.10 1.11
C ARG A 17 -3.95 -21.61 0.91
N GLN A 18 -4.38 -21.24 -0.28
CA GLN A 18 -4.95 -19.93 -0.59
C GLN A 18 -6.02 -19.67 0.47
N HIS A 19 -5.67 -18.92 1.53
CA HIS A 19 -6.66 -18.44 2.48
C HIS A 19 -7.41 -17.32 1.79
N MET A 20 -8.40 -17.78 1.04
CA MET A 20 -9.60 -17.16 0.53
C MET A 20 -10.08 -15.99 1.40
N LEU A 21 -9.52 -14.81 1.15
CA LEU A 21 -10.24 -13.56 1.35
C LEU A 21 -10.98 -13.31 0.03
N CYS A 22 -12.27 -13.64 0.03
CA CYS A 22 -13.29 -13.22 -0.95
C CYS A 22 -12.83 -13.00 -2.40
N GLY A 23 -12.62 -14.08 -3.18
CA GLY A 23 -12.75 -14.05 -4.65
C GLY A 23 -11.81 -13.15 -5.46
N VAL A 24 -10.86 -12.43 -4.83
CA VAL A 24 -9.88 -11.63 -5.55
C VAL A 24 -8.72 -12.55 -5.94
N GLY A 25 -8.50 -12.68 -7.25
CA GLY A 25 -7.36 -13.44 -7.78
C GLY A 25 -6.02 -12.75 -7.51
N ASP A 26 -4.95 -13.53 -7.49
CA ASP A 26 -3.59 -12.99 -7.41
C ASP A 26 -3.24 -12.17 -8.66
N VAL A 27 -2.36 -11.18 -8.49
CA VAL A 27 -1.81 -10.36 -9.58
C VAL A 27 -0.66 -11.10 -10.30
N PRO A 28 -0.41 -10.80 -11.59
CA PRO A 28 0.70 -11.40 -12.33
C PRO A 28 2.05 -11.05 -11.70
N VAL A 29 2.95 -12.04 -11.68
CA VAL A 29 4.31 -11.91 -11.16
C VAL A 29 5.30 -12.07 -12.31
N PHE A 30 6.07 -11.02 -12.59
CA PHE A 30 7.05 -10.98 -13.66
C PHE A 30 8.48 -11.15 -13.11
N GLU A 31 9.28 -12.00 -13.75
CA GLU A 31 10.66 -12.28 -13.39
C GLU A 31 11.57 -11.97 -14.59
N PRO A 32 12.09 -10.74 -14.75
CA PRO A 32 12.98 -10.38 -15.84
C PRO A 32 14.26 -11.23 -15.81
N SER A 33 14.77 -11.53 -17.00
CA SER A 33 16.14 -12.02 -17.18
C SER A 33 17.17 -10.93 -16.83
N GLU A 34 18.44 -11.31 -16.69
CA GLU A 34 19.51 -10.34 -16.38
C GLU A 34 19.67 -9.30 -17.50
N GLU A 35 19.49 -9.72 -18.76
CA GLU A 35 19.59 -8.84 -19.93
C GLU A 35 18.43 -7.84 -19.98
N GLU A 36 17.19 -8.30 -19.79
CA GLU A 36 16.00 -7.44 -19.76
C GLU A 36 16.04 -6.46 -18.59
N PHE A 37 16.57 -6.90 -17.44
CA PHE A 37 16.73 -6.04 -16.28
C PHE A 37 17.83 -4.98 -16.50
N ALA A 38 18.91 -5.33 -17.19
CA ALA A 38 20.02 -4.43 -17.52
C ALA A 38 19.66 -3.41 -18.63
N ALA A 39 18.80 -3.79 -19.58
CA ALA A 39 18.29 -2.89 -20.63
C ALA A 39 17.49 -1.70 -20.08
N GLY A 40 17.04 -1.79 -18.83
CA GLY A 40 16.46 -0.69 -18.06
C GLY A 40 14.98 -0.89 -17.74
N PRO A 41 14.48 -0.25 -16.67
CA PRO A 41 13.15 -0.52 -16.14
C PRO A 41 12.03 -0.12 -17.11
N TYR A 42 12.16 1.00 -17.83
CA TYR A 42 11.11 1.45 -18.76
C TYR A 42 10.92 0.53 -19.95
N ALA A 43 12.02 -0.03 -20.48
CA ALA A 43 11.98 -0.98 -21.59
C ALA A 43 11.24 -2.26 -21.15
N TYR A 44 11.56 -2.79 -19.97
CA TYR A 44 10.86 -3.95 -19.42
C TYR A 44 9.39 -3.66 -19.05
N LEU A 45 9.10 -2.48 -18.50
CA LEU A 45 7.72 -2.08 -18.21
C LEU A 45 6.86 -1.98 -19.47
N ALA A 46 7.45 -1.58 -20.60
CA ALA A 46 6.76 -1.52 -21.88
C ALA A 46 6.36 -2.93 -22.39
N THR A 47 7.19 -3.95 -22.17
CA THR A 47 6.88 -5.32 -22.60
C THR A 47 5.76 -5.95 -21.77
N ILE A 48 5.74 -5.71 -20.45
CA ILE A 48 4.72 -6.27 -19.55
C ILE A 48 3.44 -5.42 -19.47
N ARG A 49 3.40 -4.24 -20.10
CA ARG A 49 2.31 -3.27 -19.98
C ARG A 49 0.95 -3.86 -20.35
N GLU A 50 0.88 -4.59 -21.46
CA GLU A 50 -0.39 -5.11 -21.98
C GLU A 50 -1.03 -6.13 -21.03
N GLU A 51 -0.22 -6.95 -20.36
CA GLU A 51 -0.68 -7.93 -19.39
C GLU A 51 -0.98 -7.27 -18.04
N GLY A 52 -0.06 -6.43 -17.54
CA GLY A 52 -0.23 -5.72 -16.27
C GLY A 52 -1.43 -4.76 -16.24
N ALA A 53 -1.74 -4.12 -17.39
CA ALA A 53 -2.87 -3.21 -17.50
C ALA A 53 -4.23 -3.88 -17.24
N ARG A 54 -4.37 -5.18 -17.52
CA ARG A 54 -5.62 -5.93 -17.29
C ARG A 54 -5.96 -6.07 -15.81
N TYR A 55 -4.95 -6.13 -14.96
CA TYR A 55 -5.10 -6.31 -13.51
C TYR A 55 -5.02 -4.98 -12.74
N GLY A 56 -4.49 -3.92 -13.37
CA GLY A 56 -4.22 -2.63 -12.72
C GLY A 56 -3.00 -2.63 -11.80
N LEU A 57 -2.54 -3.79 -11.34
CA LEU A 57 -1.34 -3.97 -10.53
C LEU A 57 -0.61 -5.26 -10.92
N CYS A 58 0.71 -5.24 -10.84
CA CYS A 58 1.57 -6.41 -11.04
C CYS A 58 2.76 -6.39 -10.08
N ARG A 59 3.42 -7.54 -9.89
CA ARG A 59 4.62 -7.66 -9.07
C ARG A 59 5.82 -8.02 -9.93
N VAL A 60 6.86 -7.18 -9.93
CA VAL A 60 8.14 -7.50 -10.59
C VAL A 60 9.13 -8.01 -9.55
N ARG A 61 9.70 -9.19 -9.76
CA ARG A 61 10.74 -9.76 -8.91
C ARG A 61 12.09 -9.60 -9.61
N PRO A 62 13.04 -8.84 -9.05
CA PRO A 62 14.34 -8.67 -9.69
C PRO A 62 15.12 -10.00 -9.78
N PRO A 63 16.12 -10.09 -10.67
CA PRO A 63 17.03 -11.22 -10.74
C PRO A 63 17.74 -11.47 -9.41
N LYS A 64 18.09 -12.72 -9.11
CA LYS A 64 18.73 -13.10 -7.84
C LYS A 64 20.10 -12.44 -7.62
N SER A 65 20.78 -12.10 -8.71
CA SER A 65 22.06 -11.37 -8.71
C SER A 65 21.91 -9.92 -8.26
N PHE A 66 20.72 -9.32 -8.43
CA PHE A 66 20.45 -7.94 -8.05
C PHE A 66 20.08 -7.84 -6.56
N ARG A 67 21.04 -7.39 -5.75
CA ARG A 67 20.84 -7.18 -4.31
C ARG A 67 21.40 -5.84 -3.87
N VAL A 68 20.52 -4.87 -3.70
CA VAL A 68 20.89 -3.53 -3.22
C VAL A 68 21.14 -3.57 -1.71
N PRO A 69 22.30 -3.11 -1.21
CA PRO A 69 22.53 -2.98 0.22
C PRO A 69 21.66 -1.85 0.79
N LEU A 70 21.13 -2.04 2.00
CA LEU A 70 20.39 -1.00 2.70
C LEU A 70 21.35 0.11 3.14
N ALA A 71 21.20 1.32 2.60
CA ALA A 71 22.05 2.47 2.94
C ALA A 71 21.75 3.06 4.33
N LEU A 72 20.64 2.67 4.95
CA LEU A 72 20.16 3.21 6.22
C LEU A 72 20.54 2.31 7.39
N SER A 73 21.06 2.92 8.46
CA SER A 73 21.31 2.23 9.72
C SER A 73 20.03 2.18 10.56
N MET A 74 19.52 0.98 10.79
CA MET A 74 18.33 0.73 11.62
C MET A 74 18.51 1.20 13.08
N LYS A 75 19.76 1.37 13.56
CA LYS A 75 20.04 1.79 14.95
C LYS A 75 19.84 3.30 15.15
N THR A 76 19.96 4.09 14.09
CA THR A 76 19.91 5.55 14.15
C THR A 76 18.62 6.12 13.55
N LEU A 77 17.90 5.32 12.75
CA LEU A 77 16.67 5.71 12.10
C LEU A 77 15.54 5.87 13.14
N ARG A 78 15.05 7.11 13.31
CA ARG A 78 13.88 7.45 14.12
C ARG A 78 12.89 8.23 13.26
N PHE A 79 11.62 7.91 13.40
CA PHE A 79 10.52 8.61 12.75
C PHE A 79 9.32 8.62 13.68
N ASP A 80 8.52 9.67 13.61
CA ASP A 80 7.29 9.76 14.38
C ASP A 80 6.25 8.81 13.80
N THR A 81 5.66 8.00 14.67
CA THR A 81 4.62 7.04 14.30
C THR A 81 3.25 7.69 14.37
N ARG A 82 2.39 7.41 13.39
CA ARG A 82 0.97 7.79 13.44
C ARG A 82 0.13 6.61 13.91
N SER A 83 -0.80 6.84 14.84
CA SER A 83 -1.83 5.85 15.19
C SER A 83 -2.94 5.90 14.15
N GLN A 84 -3.29 4.75 13.57
CA GLN A 84 -4.39 4.63 12.60
C GLN A 84 -5.45 3.66 13.15
N PRO A 85 -6.50 4.15 13.82
CA PRO A 85 -7.58 3.32 14.34
C PRO A 85 -8.36 2.65 13.19
N VAL A 86 -8.36 1.31 13.17
CA VAL A 86 -8.94 0.50 12.07
C VAL A 86 -10.45 0.72 11.92
N ASN A 87 -11.14 1.01 13.02
CA ASN A 87 -12.57 1.32 13.06
C ASN A 87 -12.92 2.68 12.40
N GLU A 88 -11.98 3.62 12.33
CA GLU A 88 -12.17 4.96 11.75
C GLU A 88 -11.55 5.09 10.34
N LEU A 89 -10.67 4.16 9.98
CA LEU A 89 -10.02 4.10 8.66
C LEU A 89 -11.00 3.96 7.49
N MET A 90 -12.15 3.31 7.73
CA MET A 90 -13.19 3.12 6.73
C MET A 90 -14.41 3.95 7.10
N LYS A 91 -14.85 4.80 6.17
CA LYS A 91 -16.19 5.38 6.16
C LYS A 91 -17.21 4.26 5.94
N ARG A 92 -17.61 3.59 7.02
CA ARG A 92 -18.68 2.58 6.98
C ARG A 92 -20.01 3.29 6.77
N GLU A 93 -20.91 2.72 5.98
CA GLU A 93 -22.19 3.35 5.59
C GLU A 93 -22.98 3.88 6.80
N ALA A 94 -23.02 3.12 7.90
CA ALA A 94 -23.66 3.56 9.14
C ALA A 94 -23.02 4.81 9.77
N TYR A 95 -21.70 4.99 9.67
CA TYR A 95 -21.00 6.17 10.16
C TYR A 95 -21.14 7.36 9.20
N VAL A 96 -21.14 7.09 7.88
CA VAL A 96 -21.33 8.11 6.84
C VAL A 96 -22.69 8.79 6.97
N GLN A 97 -23.76 8.02 7.18
CA GLN A 97 -25.10 8.56 7.37
C GLN A 97 -25.15 9.51 8.58
N THR A 98 -24.57 9.09 9.71
CA THR A 98 -24.51 9.93 10.92
C THR A 98 -23.63 11.19 10.74
N GLU A 99 -22.54 11.11 9.96
CA GLU A 99 -21.68 12.26 9.66
C GLU A 99 -22.39 13.24 8.72
N GLU A 100 -23.09 12.77 7.71
CA GLU A 100 -23.85 13.60 6.77
C GLU A 100 -25.03 14.31 7.44
N GLU A 101 -25.79 13.58 8.28
CA GLU A 101 -26.86 14.14 9.09
C GLU A 101 -26.33 15.22 10.03
N PHE A 102 -25.25 14.92 10.76
CA PHE A 102 -24.58 15.89 11.64
C PHE A 102 -24.12 17.13 10.89
N MET A 103 -23.51 16.96 9.71
CA MET A 103 -23.02 18.09 8.91
C MET A 103 -24.15 18.95 8.38
N LYS A 104 -25.28 18.35 8.00
CA LYS A 104 -26.47 19.09 7.57
C LYS A 104 -27.07 19.93 8.70
N GLU A 105 -27.20 19.34 9.89
CA GLU A 105 -27.66 20.07 11.08
C GLU A 105 -26.70 21.18 11.49
N TYR A 106 -25.39 20.91 11.42
CA TYR A 106 -24.35 21.90 11.73
C TYR A 106 -24.37 23.08 10.74
N GLU A 107 -24.58 22.84 9.45
CA GLU A 107 -24.73 23.90 8.46
C GLU A 107 -25.97 24.76 8.70
N ALA A 108 -27.12 24.14 9.00
CA ALA A 108 -28.34 24.86 9.37
C ALA A 108 -28.14 25.73 10.62
N PHE A 109 -27.43 25.22 11.63
CA PHE A 109 -27.06 25.98 12.82
C PHE A 109 -26.17 27.19 12.49
N LEU A 110 -25.17 27.02 11.62
CA LEU A 110 -24.28 28.10 11.19
C LEU A 110 -25.02 29.18 10.40
N GLU A 111 -25.95 28.78 9.51
CA GLU A 111 -26.83 29.70 8.78
C GLU A 111 -27.73 30.49 9.74
N GLU A 112 -28.34 29.85 10.74
CA GLU A 112 -29.16 30.50 11.77
C GLU A 112 -28.36 31.56 12.54
N LYS A 113 -27.10 31.27 12.86
CA LYS A 113 -26.20 32.22 13.53
C LYS A 113 -25.57 33.25 12.60
N GLY A 114 -25.84 33.18 11.29
CA GLY A 114 -25.27 34.08 10.28
C GLY A 114 -23.75 33.95 10.13
N VAL A 115 -23.17 32.81 10.55
CA VAL A 115 -21.72 32.56 10.48
C VAL A 115 -21.45 31.63 9.31
N ALA A 116 -20.63 32.07 8.35
CA ALA A 116 -20.23 31.20 7.26
C ALA A 116 -19.31 30.07 7.77
N ARG A 117 -19.58 28.84 7.33
CA ARG A 117 -18.67 27.71 7.56
C ARG A 117 -17.28 28.05 7.02
N TRP A 118 -16.25 27.92 7.86
CA TRP A 118 -14.87 28.08 7.40
C TRP A 118 -14.57 27.03 6.33
N ARG A 119 -14.40 27.49 5.09
CA ARG A 119 -13.86 26.67 4.00
C ARG A 119 -12.35 26.84 4.02
N ARG A 120 -11.62 25.73 4.05
CA ARG A 120 -10.16 25.76 3.90
C ARG A 120 -9.84 26.47 2.58
N PRO A 121 -9.03 27.54 2.59
CA PRO A 121 -8.66 28.22 1.35
C PRO A 121 -8.06 27.21 0.36
N PRO A 122 -8.34 27.33 -0.94
CA PRO A 122 -7.81 26.44 -1.97
C PRO A 122 -6.30 26.71 -2.18
N ALA A 123 -5.47 26.41 -1.18
CA ALA A 123 -4.03 26.62 -1.23
C ALA A 123 -3.29 25.42 -1.84
N TYR A 124 -4.01 24.40 -2.33
CA TYR A 124 -3.42 23.11 -2.75
C TYR A 124 -3.89 22.62 -4.12
N GLU A 125 -4.88 23.28 -4.73
CA GLU A 125 -5.33 22.95 -6.09
C GLU A 125 -4.45 23.59 -7.18
N ALA A 126 -3.72 24.66 -6.85
CA ALA A 126 -2.82 25.36 -7.77
C ALA A 126 -1.47 24.65 -8.06
N PHE A 127 -1.21 23.48 -7.45
CA PHE A 127 0.04 22.72 -7.64
C PHE A 127 -0.13 21.44 -8.49
N LEU A 128 -1.30 21.24 -9.11
CA LEU A 128 -1.62 20.05 -9.91
C LEU A 128 -2.09 20.38 -11.34
N GLU A 129 -1.72 21.56 -11.87
CA GLU A 129 -1.71 21.84 -13.32
C GLU A 129 -0.30 21.74 -13.89
#